data_AF-A0A952LAF2-F1
#
_entry.id   AF-A0A952LAF2-F1
#
_cell.length_a   1.000
_cell.length_b   1.000
_cell.length_c   1.000
_cell.angle_alpha   90.00
_cell.angle_beta   90.00
_cell.angle_gamma   90.00
#
_symmetry.space_group_name_H-M   'P 1'
#
loop_
_entity.id
_entity.type
_entity.pdbx_description
1 polymer ?
#
loop_
_entity_poly.entity_id
_entity_poly.type
_entity_poly.pdbx_seq_one_letter_code
_entity_poly.pdbx_strand_id
1 'polypeptide(L)' 'MRVLIAGASGLIGTELVAQLRADGHEVLKLVRRRTTADDEVNWAPSARTMD' A
#
# COMPACT_ATOMS: atom_id res chain seq x y z
N MET A 1 0.30 -0.02 14.54
CA MET A 1 0.83 1.16 13.79
C MET A 1 0.29 1.15 12.38
N ARG A 2 0.25 2.30 11.69
CA ARG A 2 -0.21 2.41 10.30
C ARG A 2 0.98 2.64 9.37
N VAL A 3 1.15 1.80 8.35
CA VAL A 3 2.32 1.77 7.46
C VAL A 3 1.87 1.89 6.00
N LEU A 4 2.44 2.85 5.27
CA LEU A 4 2.21 3.01 3.83
C LEU A 4 3.39 2.43 3.05
N ILE A 5 3.12 1.52 2.11
CA ILE A 5 4.15 0.80 1.34
C ILE A 5 3.97 1.06 -0.16
N ALA A 6 4.99 1.63 -0.79
CA ALA A 6 5.12 1.64 -2.24
C ALA A 6 5.74 0.31 -2.73
N GLY A 7 5.29 -0.19 -3.88
CA GLY A 7 5.82 -1.45 -4.43
C GLY A 7 5.37 -2.71 -3.67
N ALA A 8 4.26 -2.62 -2.94
CA ALA A 8 3.75 -3.69 -2.09
C ALA A 8 3.40 -5.00 -2.82
N SER A 9 3.22 -4.98 -4.14
CA SER A 9 2.96 -6.16 -4.97
C SER A 9 4.23 -6.88 -5.45
N GLY A 10 5.43 -6.36 -5.16
CA GLY A 10 6.69 -6.99 -5.52
C GLY A 10 7.05 -8.17 -4.61
N LEU A 11 8.13 -8.87 -4.94
CA LEU A 11 8.64 -10.03 -4.18
C LEU A 11 8.82 -9.69 -2.68
N ILE A 12 9.51 -8.58 -2.40
CA ILE A 12 9.78 -8.14 -1.02
C ILE A 12 8.51 -7.55 -0.39
N GLY A 13 7.76 -6.76 -1.16
CA GLY A 13 6.56 -6.07 -0.67
C GLY A 13 5.50 -7.04 -0.17
N THR A 14 5.30 -8.15 -0.87
CA THR A 14 4.28 -9.16 -0.52
C THR A 14 4.59 -9.79 0.84
N GLU A 15 5.83 -10.23 1.05
CA GLU A 15 6.25 -10.85 2.32
C GLU A 15 6.25 -9.85 3.47
N LEU A 16 6.73 -8.62 3.22
CA LEU A 16 6.71 -7.56 4.23
C LEU A 16 5.28 -7.22 4.69
N VAL A 17 4.33 -7.14 3.76
CA VAL A 17 2.91 -6.91 4.10
C VAL A 17 2.36 -8.05 4.95
N ALA A 18 2.71 -9.30 4.63
CA ALA A 18 2.26 -10.46 5.38
C ALA A 18 2.76 -10.42 6.83
N GLN A 19 4.06 -10.17 7.05
CA GLN A 19 4.65 -10.07 8.38
C GLN A 19 4.07 -8.90 9.18
N LEU A 20 3.97 -7.71 8.57
CA LEU A 20 3.40 -6.55 9.26
C LEU A 20 1.95 -6.77 9.69
N ARG A 21 1.15 -7.47 8.88
CA ARG A 21 -0.22 -7.82 9.26
C ARG A 21 -0.27 -8.86 10.37
N ALA A 22 0.59 -9.87 10.32
CA ALA A 22 0.70 -10.88 11.37
C ALA A 22 1.06 -10.25 12.73
N ASP A 23 1.88 -9.20 12.71
CA ASP A 23 2.26 -8.40 13.88
C ASP A 23 1.18 -7.39 14.31
N GLY A 24 0.02 -7.34 13.64
CA GLY A 24 -1.11 -6.48 13.98
C GLY A 24 -0.99 -5.03 13.49
N HIS A 25 -0.13 -4.77 12.51
CA HIS A 25 -0.04 -3.44 11.89
C HIS A 25 -1.11 -3.26 10.80
N GLU A 26 -1.62 -2.03 10.68
CA GLU A 26 -2.46 -1.63 9.56
C GLU A 26 -1.57 -1.24 8.38
N VAL A 27 -1.74 -1.90 7.25
CA VAL A 27 -0.89 -1.71 6.07
C VAL A 27 -1.71 -1.15 4.91
N LEU A 28 -1.31 0.00 4.39
CA LEU A 28 -1.83 0.61 3.18
C LEU A 28 -0.82 0.45 2.04
N LYS A 29 -1.31 0.12 0.85
CA LYS A 29 -0.49 -0.04 -0.36
C LYS A 29 -0.63 1.18 -1.25
N LEU A 30 0.48 1.83 -1.56
CA LEU A 30 0.50 2.93 -2.52
C LEU A 30 0.55 2.37 -3.95
N VAL A 31 -0.52 2.60 -4.72
CA VAL A 31 -0.68 2.08 -6.09
C VAL A 31 -0.85 3.22 -7.09
N ARG A 32 -0.31 3.07 -8.30
CA ARG A 32 -0.48 4.08 -9.38
C ARG A 32 -1.74 3.87 -10.22
N ARG A 33 -2.34 2.68 -10.16
CA ARG A 33 -3.61 2.34 -10.80
C ARG A 33 -4.78 2.74 -9.92
N ARG A 34 -6.00 2.71 -10.47
CA ARG A 34 -7.22 2.82 -9.67
C ARG A 34 -7.19 1.79 -8.52
N THR A 35 -7.56 2.23 -7.33
CA THR A 35 -7.68 1.37 -6.16
C THR A 35 -8.76 0.32 -6.40
N THR A 36 -8.47 -0.91 -6.00
CA THR A 36 -9.39 -2.06 -6.14
C THR A 36 -9.73 -2.69 -4.80
N ALA A 37 -9.10 -2.22 -3.72
CA ALA A 37 -9.30 -2.69 -2.36
C ALA A 37 -9.17 -1.52 -1.39
N ASP A 38 -9.80 -1.65 -0.22
CA ASP A 38 -9.87 -0.60 0.80
C ASP A 38 -8.50 -0.33 1.47
N ASP A 39 -7.54 -1.23 1.28
CA ASP A 39 -6.17 -1.13 1.76
C ASP A 39 -5.21 -0.52 0.70
N GLU A 40 -5.74 0.12 -0.34
CA GLU A 40 -4.99 0.77 -1.39
C GLU A 40 -5.21 2.29 -1.39
N VAL A 41 -4.13 3.04 -1.61
CA VAL A 41 -4.14 4.51 -1.77
C VAL A 41 -3.62 4.81 -3.17
N ASN A 42 -4.35 5.62 -3.94
CA ASN A 42 -3.91 5.99 -5.28
C ASN A 42 -2.84 7.09 -5.22
N TRP A 43 -1.75 6.88 -5.96
CA TRP A 43 -0.73 7.88 -6.19
C TRP A 43 -0.79 8.42 -7.62
N ALA A 44 -1.35 9.63 -7.76
CA ALA A 44 -1.42 10.38 -9.02
C ALA A 44 -0.61 11.69 -8.92
N PRO A 45 0.74 11.62 -9.04
CA PRO A 45 1.60 12.80 -8.87
C PRO A 45 1.36 13.90 -9.92
N SER A 46 0.89 13.52 -11.11
CA SER A 46 0.50 14.48 -12.16
C SER A 46 -0.79 15.24 -11.83
N ALA A 47 -1.69 14.65 -11.03
CA ALA A 47 -2.89 15.31 -10.53
C ALA A 47 -2.65 16.08 -9.22
N ARG A 48 -1.48 15.89 -8.58
CA ARG A 48 -1.14 16.41 -7.25
C ARG A 48 -2.15 15.96 -6.17
N THR A 49 -2.73 14.77 -6.33
CA THR A 49 -3.71 14.21 -5.40
C THR A 49 -3.20 12.91 -4.79
N MET A 50 -3.45 12.74 -3.49
CA MET A 50 -3.42 11.46 -2.77
C MET A 50 -4.84 11.22 -2.28
N ASP A 51 -5.50 10.18 -2.80
CA ASP A 51 -6.85 9.74 -2.39
C ASP A 51 -6.80 8.29 -1.88
#